data_AF-A0A2V9LY37-F1
#
_entry.id   AF-A0A2V9LY37-F1
#
_cell.length_a   1.000
_cell.length_b   1.000
_cell.length_c   1.000
_cell.angle_alpha   90.00
_cell.angle_beta   90.00
_cell.angle_gamma   90.00
#
_symmetry.space_group_name_H-M   'P 1'
#
loop_
_entity.id
_entity.type
_entity.pdbx_description
1 polymer ?
#
loop_
_entity_poly.entity_id
_entity_poly.type
_entity_poly.pdbx_seq_one_letter_code
_entity_poly.pdbx_strand_id
1 'polypeptide(L)'
;MNQPLTTMLNDLRYAFRMLAKSPGFTAVAALSLALGIGDNTAIFTLIDAILLRWLPVQNPQELVVLARNPWRPDTSFNYPDYRYLRDQNKSCTGLIAFSDGERPTSFSSPGQHGLSQLVALSEVSGNYFEVLGVQPAIGRLFNPADNEKEGAHPYTVLSHAFWKRAFGGDTGVVGRDILLNGARFQVAGVSREGFAGAIVGNSPDVFVPII
;
A
#
# COMPACT_ATOMS: atom_id res chain seq x y z
N MET A 1 40.75 27.27 34.56
CA MET A 1 40.90 26.98 33.12
C MET A 1 39.54 27.17 32.41
N ASN A 2 38.87 28.32 32.60
CA ASN A 2 37.46 28.55 32.18
C ASN A 2 37.29 29.70 31.17
N GLN A 3 38.37 30.30 30.68
CA GLN A 3 38.30 31.42 29.75
C GLN A 3 37.59 31.15 28.42
N PRO A 4 37.64 29.95 27.78
CA PRO A 4 37.00 29.79 26.47
C PRO A 4 35.46 29.83 26.53
N LEU A 5 34.86 29.36 27.62
CA LEU A 5 33.40 29.34 27.81
C LEU A 5 32.81 30.74 28.00
N THR A 6 33.50 31.60 28.75
CA THR A 6 33.08 32.99 28.95
C THR A 6 33.18 33.80 27.66
N THR A 7 34.15 33.50 26.80
CA THR A 7 34.31 34.16 25.50
C THR A 7 33.19 33.74 24.55
N MET A 8 32.90 32.43 24.42
CA MET A 8 31.77 31.93 23.61
C MET A 8 30.42 32.53 24.01
N LEU A 9 30.15 32.63 25.32
CA LEU A 9 28.90 33.21 25.83
C LEU A 9 28.78 34.70 25.50
N ASN A 10 29.88 35.45 25.60
CA ASN A 10 29.91 36.86 25.24
C ASN A 10 29.73 37.05 23.73
N ASP A 11 30.34 36.19 22.90
CA ASP A 11 30.20 36.23 21.44
C ASP A 11 28.76 35.92 21.01
N LEU A 12 28.10 34.92 21.60
CA LEU A 12 26.68 34.61 21.39
C LEU A 12 25.77 35.78 21.76
N ARG A 13 26.03 36.43 22.90
CA ARG A 13 25.27 37.60 23.36
C ARG A 13 25.45 38.78 22.41
N TYR A 14 26.67 38.97 21.91
CA TYR A 14 26.99 40.03 20.96
C TYR A 14 26.31 39.79 19.61
N ALA A 15 26.33 38.55 19.11
CA ALA A 15 25.65 38.16 17.87
C ALA A 15 24.13 38.40 17.94
N PHE A 16 23.46 37.98 19.01
CA PHE A 16 22.02 38.24 19.20
C PHE A 16 21.69 39.75 19.21
N ARG A 17 22.53 40.54 19.88
CA ARG A 17 22.36 41.99 19.96
C ARG A 17 22.59 42.67 18.60
N MET A 18 23.45 42.10 17.76
CA MET A 18 23.69 42.54 16.39
C MET A 18 22.51 42.20 15.47
N LEU A 19 21.95 41.00 15.60
CA LEU A 19 20.76 40.57 14.84
C LEU A 19 19.54 41.44 15.18
N ALA A 20 19.34 41.76 16.47
CA ALA A 20 18.26 42.64 16.92
C ALA A 20 18.38 44.09 16.42
N LYS A 21 19.59 44.57 16.09
CA LYS A 21 19.82 45.90 15.51
C LYS A 21 19.45 45.99 14.02
N SER A 22 19.36 44.85 13.33
CA SER A 22 19.18 44.76 11.88
C SER A 22 17.96 43.89 11.54
N PRO A 23 16.74 44.26 11.97
CA PRO A 23 15.58 43.36 11.96
C PRO A 23 15.16 42.92 10.55
N GLY A 24 15.26 43.79 9.55
CA GLY A 24 14.88 43.46 8.16
C GLY A 24 15.80 42.41 7.52
N PHE A 25 17.12 42.61 7.61
CA PHE A 25 18.10 41.65 7.09
C PHE A 25 18.02 40.30 7.83
N THR A 26 17.90 40.35 9.16
CA THR A 26 17.76 39.15 10.00
C THR A 26 16.49 38.38 9.64
N ALA A 27 15.36 39.06 9.40
CA ALA A 27 14.12 38.41 9.01
C ALA A 27 14.25 37.68 7.67
N VAL A 28 14.85 38.32 6.65
CA VAL A 28 15.07 37.68 5.35
C VAL A 28 15.97 36.46 5.49
N ALA A 29 17.11 36.59 6.20
CA ALA A 29 18.02 35.47 6.43
C ALA A 29 17.36 34.31 7.19
N ALA A 30 16.59 34.61 8.24
CA ALA A 30 15.87 33.61 9.03
C ALA A 30 14.79 32.90 8.20
N LEU A 31 14.04 33.64 7.37
CA LEU A 31 13.03 33.07 6.48
C LEU A 31 13.66 32.19 5.41
N SER A 32 14.77 32.61 4.79
CA SER A 32 15.50 31.78 3.82
C SER A 32 16.03 30.49 4.44
N LEU A 33 16.58 30.56 5.66
CA LEU A 33 17.05 29.39 6.39
C LEU A 33 15.89 28.46 6.76
N ALA A 34 14.79 29.02 7.28
CA ALA A 34 13.60 28.27 7.65
C ALA A 34 12.98 27.56 6.44
N LEU A 35 12.92 28.22 5.28
CA LEU A 35 12.42 27.63 4.04
C LEU A 35 13.32 26.46 3.59
N GLY A 36 14.65 26.65 3.57
CA GLY A 36 15.58 25.61 3.17
C GLY A 36 15.60 24.40 4.11
N ILE A 37 15.46 24.61 5.42
CA ILE A 37 15.34 23.52 6.40
C ILE A 37 13.97 22.84 6.27
N GLY A 38 12.92 23.64 6.09
CA GLY A 38 11.53 23.18 5.97
C GLY A 38 11.32 22.29 4.75
N ASP A 39 11.79 22.70 3.57
CA ASP A 39 11.66 21.92 2.33
C ASP A 39 12.34 20.55 2.44
N ASN A 40 13.58 20.52 2.90
CA ASN A 40 14.30 19.26 3.09
C ASN A 40 13.58 18.36 4.10
N THR A 41 13.12 18.92 5.22
CA THR A 41 12.39 18.18 6.25
C THR A 41 11.06 17.66 5.71
N ALA A 42 10.32 18.44 4.94
CA ALA A 42 9.03 18.06 4.35
C ALA A 42 9.18 16.92 3.34
N ILE A 43 10.19 16.99 2.47
CA ILE A 43 10.51 15.90 1.53
C ILE A 43 10.85 14.62 2.28
N PHE A 44 11.73 14.68 3.29
CA PHE A 44 12.08 13.51 4.09
C PHE A 44 10.90 12.95 4.89
N THR A 45 10.03 13.81 5.43
CA THR A 45 8.83 13.38 6.16
C THR A 45 7.85 12.67 5.22
N LEU A 46 7.70 13.17 3.99
CA LEU A 46 6.86 12.53 2.97
C LEU A 46 7.44 11.17 2.54
N ILE A 47 8.76 11.11 2.31
CA ILE A 47 9.48 9.86 2.02
C ILE A 47 9.28 8.88 3.18
N ASP A 48 9.45 9.30 4.43
CA ASP A 48 9.25 8.42 5.58
C ASP A 48 7.81 7.89 5.68
N ALA A 49 6.82 8.78 5.50
CA ALA A 49 5.42 8.43 5.55
C ALA A 49 4.97 7.48 4.43
N ILE A 50 5.59 7.56 3.24
CA ILE A 50 5.22 6.77 2.05
C ILE A 50 6.11 5.54 1.87
N LEU A 51 7.42 5.65 2.04
CA LEU A 51 8.38 4.58 1.78
C LEU A 51 8.77 3.78 3.03
N LEU A 52 8.70 4.38 4.24
CA LEU A 52 9.21 3.76 5.47
C LEU A 52 8.13 3.35 6.47
N ARG A 53 6.85 3.67 6.23
CA ARG A 53 5.76 3.04 6.96
C ARG A 53 5.63 1.57 6.54
N TRP A 54 6.12 0.70 7.42
CA TRP A 54 5.98 -0.74 7.36
C TRP A 54 4.55 -1.13 6.94
N LEU A 55 4.43 -2.08 6.00
CA LEU A 55 3.14 -2.61 5.60
C LEU A 55 2.30 -2.98 6.83
N PRO A 56 0.99 -2.65 6.87
CA PRO A 56 0.10 -2.96 7.99
C PRO A 56 -0.31 -4.46 8.00
N VAL A 57 0.68 -5.34 7.97
CA VAL A 57 0.56 -6.80 8.05
C VAL A 57 1.13 -7.29 9.38
N GLN A 58 0.80 -8.50 9.82
CA GLN A 58 1.10 -8.92 11.19
C GLN A 58 2.61 -8.89 11.53
N ASN A 59 3.46 -9.38 10.62
CA ASN A 59 4.92 -9.42 10.81
C ASN A 59 5.65 -8.80 9.61
N PRO A 60 5.75 -7.46 9.52
CA PRO A 60 6.33 -6.81 8.34
C PRO A 60 7.85 -7.02 8.22
N GLN A 61 8.54 -7.39 9.30
CA GLN A 61 9.98 -7.71 9.28
C GLN A 61 10.30 -9.09 8.69
N GLU A 62 9.30 -9.97 8.56
CA GLU A 62 9.46 -11.32 8.01
C GLU A 62 9.14 -11.37 6.51
N LEU A 63 8.71 -10.25 5.92
CA LEU A 63 8.43 -10.16 4.50
C LEU A 63 9.73 -10.08 3.70
N VAL A 64 9.90 -11.02 2.79
CA VAL A 64 10.98 -11.02 1.80
C VAL A 64 10.40 -10.95 0.40
N VAL A 65 11.04 -10.14 -0.45
CA VAL A 65 10.71 -10.07 -1.87
C VAL A 65 11.58 -11.09 -2.60
N LEU A 66 10.96 -12.06 -3.25
CA LEU A 66 11.67 -12.99 -4.12
C LEU A 66 12.00 -12.30 -5.44
N ALA A 67 13.28 -12.29 -5.82
CA ALA A 67 13.74 -11.76 -7.09
C ALA A 67 14.72 -12.71 -7.77
N ARG A 68 14.64 -12.84 -9.10
CA ARG A 68 15.59 -13.67 -9.88
C ARG A 68 17.02 -13.12 -9.84
N ASN A 69 17.17 -11.80 -9.70
CA ASN A 69 18.46 -11.13 -9.68
C ASN A 69 18.50 -10.09 -8.55
N PRO A 70 19.41 -10.19 -7.58
CA PRO A 70 19.51 -9.23 -6.48
C PRO A 70 19.98 -7.82 -6.91
N TRP A 71 20.68 -7.71 -8.03
CA TRP A 71 21.22 -6.44 -8.55
C TRP A 71 20.26 -5.69 -9.48
N ARG A 72 19.27 -6.41 -10.02
CA ARG A 72 18.13 -5.89 -10.77
C ARG A 72 16.93 -6.73 -10.37
N PRO A 73 16.24 -6.38 -9.27
CA PRO A 73 15.18 -7.21 -8.71
C PRO A 73 14.05 -7.38 -9.71
N ASP A 74 14.16 -8.45 -10.50
CA ASP A 74 13.08 -8.96 -11.32
C ASP A 74 12.23 -9.87 -10.44
N THR A 75 11.12 -9.32 -9.99
CA THR A 75 10.12 -9.98 -9.16
C THR A 75 9.03 -10.64 -10.01
N SER A 76 9.24 -10.72 -11.33
CA SER A 76 8.28 -11.31 -12.27
C SER A 76 8.51 -12.81 -12.38
N PHE A 77 7.55 -13.56 -11.85
CA PHE A 77 7.50 -15.01 -11.99
C PHE A 77 6.27 -15.38 -12.81
N ASN A 78 6.40 -16.38 -13.68
CA ASN A 78 5.22 -16.99 -14.26
C ASN A 78 4.49 -17.78 -13.14
N TYR A 79 3.18 -17.96 -13.28
CA TYR A 79 2.39 -18.62 -12.23
C TYR A 79 2.82 -20.06 -11.94
N PRO A 80 3.20 -20.91 -12.93
CA PRO A 80 3.75 -22.24 -12.67
C PRO A 80 5.03 -22.24 -11.80
N ASP A 81 5.98 -21.34 -12.05
CA ASP A 81 7.20 -21.16 -11.27
C ASP A 81 6.83 -20.80 -9.82
N TYR A 82 5.90 -19.85 -9.65
CA TYR A 82 5.38 -19.48 -8.33
C TYR A 82 4.79 -20.68 -7.60
N ARG A 83 3.93 -21.48 -8.25
CA ARG A 83 3.33 -22.67 -7.61
C ARG A 83 4.40 -23.66 -7.18
N TYR A 84 5.37 -23.94 -8.06
CA TYR A 84 6.48 -24.82 -7.73
C TYR A 84 7.28 -24.30 -6.53
N LEU A 85 7.64 -23.03 -6.52
CA LEU A 85 8.39 -22.41 -5.44
C LEU A 85 7.60 -22.38 -4.13
N ARG A 86 6.29 -22.12 -4.18
CA ARG A 86 5.39 -22.16 -3.02
C ARG A 86 5.33 -23.56 -2.43
N ASP A 87 5.13 -24.57 -3.27
CA ASP A 87 4.95 -25.96 -2.84
C ASP A 87 6.27 -26.59 -2.34
N GLN A 88 7.41 -26.10 -2.83
CA GLN A 88 8.75 -26.51 -2.39
C GLN A 88 9.36 -25.58 -1.34
N ASN A 89 8.66 -24.54 -0.92
CA ASN A 89 9.17 -23.58 0.05
C ASN A 89 9.37 -24.23 1.42
N LYS A 90 10.59 -24.11 1.95
CA LYS A 90 10.96 -24.55 3.31
C LYS A 90 11.53 -23.42 4.16
N SER A 91 11.71 -22.24 3.57
CA SER A 91 12.44 -21.12 4.18
C SER A 91 11.51 -20.04 4.73
N CYS A 92 10.31 -19.91 4.17
CA CYS A 92 9.30 -18.92 4.58
C CYS A 92 8.05 -19.60 5.15
N THR A 93 7.31 -18.93 6.02
CA THR A 93 6.02 -19.42 6.54
C THR A 93 4.96 -19.56 5.44
N GLY A 94 5.05 -18.75 4.39
CA GLY A 94 4.22 -18.83 3.20
C GLY A 94 4.83 -18.04 2.05
N LEU A 95 4.43 -18.38 0.83
CA LEU A 95 4.78 -17.62 -0.38
C LEU A 95 3.49 -17.20 -1.06
N ILE A 96 3.39 -15.92 -1.41
CA ILE A 96 2.24 -15.33 -2.09
C ILE A 96 2.66 -14.76 -3.44
N ALA A 97 1.72 -14.73 -4.38
CA ALA A 97 1.85 -13.99 -5.63
C ALA A 97 0.79 -12.90 -5.71
N PHE A 98 1.14 -11.77 -6.28
CA PHE A 98 0.23 -10.67 -6.56
C PHE A 98 0.73 -9.86 -7.75
N SER A 99 -0.19 -9.25 -8.50
CA SER A 99 0.15 -8.25 -9.51
C SER A 99 0.42 -6.89 -8.86
N ASP A 100 1.04 -5.99 -9.62
CA ASP A 100 1.33 -4.61 -9.21
C ASP A 100 0.13 -3.87 -8.64
N GLY A 101 -1.10 -4.28 -8.98
CA GLY A 101 -2.36 -3.80 -8.41
C GLY A 101 -2.91 -2.55 -9.11
N GLU A 102 -2.30 -2.14 -10.22
CA GLU A 102 -2.64 -0.90 -10.94
C GLU A 102 -3.41 -1.17 -12.24
N ARG A 103 -3.84 -2.42 -12.49
CA ARG A 103 -4.52 -2.78 -13.73
C ARG A 103 -5.84 -2.01 -13.85
N PRO A 104 -5.94 -1.03 -14.76
CA PRO A 104 -7.16 -0.24 -14.90
C PRO A 104 -8.25 -1.13 -15.48
N THR A 105 -9.32 -1.31 -14.71
CA THR A 105 -10.39 -2.26 -15.03
C THR A 105 -11.72 -1.56 -15.06
N SER A 106 -12.51 -1.82 -16.09
CA SER A 106 -13.87 -1.31 -16.21
C SER A 106 -14.79 -2.05 -15.23
N PHE A 107 -15.37 -1.34 -14.27
CA PHE A 107 -16.31 -1.85 -13.28
C PHE A 107 -17.73 -1.38 -13.59
N SER A 108 -18.67 -2.32 -13.53
CA SER A 108 -20.10 -2.01 -13.48
C SER A 108 -20.85 -3.00 -12.59
N SER A 109 -21.94 -2.55 -11.96
CA SER A 109 -22.81 -3.41 -11.16
C SER A 109 -24.23 -3.42 -11.73
N PRO A 110 -24.87 -4.60 -11.87
CA PRO A 110 -26.27 -4.68 -12.26
C PRO A 110 -27.15 -3.87 -11.30
N GLY A 111 -27.91 -2.91 -11.83
CA GLY A 111 -28.80 -2.03 -11.07
C GLY A 111 -28.22 -0.66 -10.70
N GLN A 112 -26.92 -0.40 -10.93
CA GLN A 112 -26.41 0.98 -10.99
C GLN A 112 -26.61 1.51 -12.41
N HIS A 113 -27.60 2.39 -12.60
CA HIS A 113 -27.75 3.14 -13.83
C HIS A 113 -26.69 4.24 -13.87
N GLY A 114 -25.53 3.94 -14.46
CA GLY A 114 -24.40 4.85 -14.55
C GLY A 114 -23.32 4.35 -15.52
N LEU A 115 -22.46 5.27 -15.97
CA LEU A 115 -21.29 4.98 -16.79
C LEU A 115 -20.34 4.05 -16.04
N SER A 116 -19.74 3.10 -16.76
CA SER A 116 -18.70 2.21 -16.22
C SER A 116 -17.61 3.01 -15.53
N GLN A 117 -17.23 2.64 -14.31
CA GLN A 117 -16.16 3.29 -13.56
C GLN A 117 -14.85 2.55 -13.79
N LEU A 118 -13.73 3.26 -13.86
CA LEU A 118 -12.41 2.64 -13.83
C LEU A 118 -12.01 2.36 -12.38
N VAL A 119 -11.64 1.12 -12.10
CA VAL A 119 -11.18 0.65 -10.78
C VAL A 119 -9.81 0.00 -10.90
N ALA A 120 -9.05 0.03 -9.81
CA ALA A 120 -7.76 -0.66 -9.72
C ALA A 120 -7.98 -2.14 -9.36
N LEU A 121 -7.54 -3.04 -10.24
CA LEU A 121 -7.62 -4.49 -10.03
C LEU A 121 -6.25 -5.05 -9.66
N SER A 122 -6.22 -5.89 -8.62
CA SER A 122 -5.06 -6.71 -8.27
C SER A 122 -5.40 -8.19 -8.41
N GLU A 123 -4.56 -8.91 -9.14
CA GLU A 123 -4.61 -10.36 -9.19
C GLU A 123 -3.77 -10.89 -8.03
N VAL A 124 -4.30 -11.83 -7.27
CA VAL A 124 -3.63 -12.38 -6.09
C VAL A 124 -3.73 -13.90 -6.05
N SER A 125 -2.73 -14.56 -5.46
CA SER A 125 -2.78 -15.99 -5.19
C SER A 125 -3.89 -16.34 -4.18
N GLY A 126 -4.47 -17.54 -4.26
CA GLY A 126 -5.55 -17.96 -3.36
C GLY A 126 -5.20 -17.93 -1.86
N ASN A 127 -3.93 -18.12 -1.50
CA ASN A 127 -3.43 -18.04 -0.13
C ASN A 127 -3.01 -16.62 0.31
N TYR A 128 -3.24 -15.60 -0.52
CA TYR A 128 -2.74 -14.23 -0.31
C TYR A 128 -3.18 -13.63 1.03
N PHE A 129 -4.48 -13.64 1.32
CA PHE A 129 -5.01 -13.04 2.53
C PHE A 129 -4.63 -13.83 3.78
N GLU A 130 -4.57 -15.15 3.68
CA GLU A 130 -4.19 -16.06 4.77
C GLU A 130 -2.74 -15.81 5.22
N VAL A 131 -1.80 -15.80 4.28
CA VAL A 131 -0.37 -15.56 4.58
C VAL A 131 -0.14 -14.16 5.13
N LEU A 132 -0.91 -13.15 4.68
CA LEU A 132 -0.84 -11.78 5.21
C LEU A 132 -1.58 -11.59 6.54
N GLY A 133 -2.29 -12.62 7.04
CA GLY A 133 -3.07 -12.54 8.27
C GLY A 133 -4.23 -11.54 8.21
N VAL A 134 -4.81 -11.36 7.02
CA VAL A 134 -5.91 -10.43 6.76
C VAL A 134 -7.24 -11.12 7.01
N GLN A 135 -8.08 -10.52 7.83
CA GLN A 135 -9.44 -10.99 8.07
C GLN A 135 -10.46 -10.22 7.23
N PRO A 136 -11.60 -10.83 6.86
CA PRO A 136 -12.68 -10.11 6.20
C PRO A 136 -13.34 -9.12 7.15
N ALA A 137 -13.77 -7.98 6.62
CA ALA A 137 -14.75 -7.13 7.30
C ALA A 137 -16.15 -7.76 7.26
N ILE A 138 -16.53 -8.32 6.10
CA ILE A 138 -17.75 -9.10 5.88
C ILE A 138 -17.52 -10.19 4.83
N GLY A 139 -18.31 -11.26 4.89
CA GLY A 139 -18.22 -12.38 3.95
C GLY A 139 -16.97 -13.23 4.18
N ARG A 140 -16.33 -13.67 3.09
CA ARG A 140 -15.10 -14.47 3.11
C ARG A 140 -14.04 -13.87 2.19
N LEU A 141 -12.78 -14.20 2.46
CA LEU A 141 -11.67 -13.93 1.56
C LEU A 141 -11.33 -15.19 0.75
N PHE A 142 -10.39 -15.05 -0.19
CA PHE A 142 -9.88 -16.21 -0.92
C PHE A 142 -9.15 -17.17 0.02
N ASN A 143 -9.26 -18.45 -0.30
CA ASN A 143 -8.48 -19.52 0.30
C ASN A 143 -7.73 -20.31 -0.79
N PRO A 144 -6.77 -21.17 -0.43
CA PRO A 144 -5.99 -21.93 -1.41
C PRO A 144 -6.84 -22.78 -2.38
N ALA A 145 -7.99 -23.30 -1.92
CA ALA A 145 -8.88 -24.13 -2.72
C ALA A 145 -9.60 -23.33 -3.83
N ASP A 146 -9.77 -22.02 -3.67
CA ASP A 146 -10.35 -21.14 -4.70
C ASP A 146 -9.43 -20.99 -5.94
N ASN A 147 -8.18 -21.46 -5.89
CA ASN A 147 -7.19 -21.37 -6.98
C ASN A 147 -6.83 -22.74 -7.61
N GLU A 148 -7.53 -23.82 -7.25
CA GLU A 148 -7.19 -25.19 -7.73
C GLU A 148 -7.74 -25.52 -9.12
N LYS A 149 -8.81 -24.84 -9.56
CA LYS A 149 -9.46 -25.10 -10.84
C LYS A 149 -9.48 -23.87 -11.72
N GLU A 150 -8.83 -23.99 -12.87
CA GLU A 150 -8.79 -22.95 -13.90
C GLU A 150 -10.21 -22.62 -14.38
N GLY A 151 -10.57 -21.33 -14.36
CA GLY A 151 -11.88 -20.83 -14.77
C GLY A 151 -13.07 -21.18 -13.84
N ALA A 152 -12.85 -21.85 -12.70
CA ALA A 152 -13.94 -22.33 -11.85
C ALA A 152 -14.57 -21.28 -10.94
N HIS A 153 -13.95 -20.10 -10.78
CA HIS A 153 -14.27 -19.20 -9.69
C HIS A 153 -14.36 -17.74 -10.14
N PRO A 154 -15.57 -17.25 -10.49
CA PRO A 154 -15.78 -15.84 -10.74
C PRO A 154 -15.91 -15.11 -9.40
N TYR A 155 -14.97 -15.24 -8.46
CA TYR A 155 -15.07 -14.55 -7.16
C TYR A 155 -14.18 -13.32 -7.11
N THR A 156 -14.67 -12.27 -6.47
CA THR A 156 -13.88 -11.07 -6.18
C THR A 156 -13.98 -10.71 -4.70
N VAL A 157 -12.92 -10.11 -4.17
CA VAL A 157 -12.93 -9.46 -2.86
C VAL A 157 -12.82 -7.96 -3.10
N LEU A 158 -13.67 -7.17 -2.44
CA LEU A 158 -13.59 -5.71 -2.50
C LEU A 158 -12.65 -5.20 -1.41
N SER A 159 -11.92 -4.11 -1.69
CA SER A 159 -11.28 -3.38 -0.61
C SER A 159 -12.33 -2.67 0.25
N HIS A 160 -12.06 -2.52 1.55
CA HIS A 160 -12.97 -1.79 2.45
C HIS A 160 -13.27 -0.37 1.95
N ALA A 161 -12.25 0.32 1.44
CA ALA A 161 -12.39 1.68 0.90
C ALA A 161 -13.31 1.71 -0.33
N PHE A 162 -13.14 0.77 -1.27
CA PHE A 162 -14.02 0.69 -2.45
C PHE A 162 -15.44 0.32 -2.07
N TRP A 163 -15.63 -0.64 -1.17
CA TRP A 163 -16.93 -1.02 -0.66
C TRP A 163 -17.70 0.17 -0.05
N LYS A 164 -17.04 0.98 0.78
CA LYS A 164 -17.63 2.19 1.36
C LYS A 164 -17.97 3.23 0.29
N ARG A 165 -17.07 3.43 -0.68
CA ARG A 165 -17.22 4.43 -1.75
C ARG A 165 -18.32 4.08 -2.76
N ALA A 166 -18.35 2.84 -3.24
CA ALA A 166 -19.21 2.40 -4.35
C ALA A 166 -20.53 1.77 -3.88
N PHE A 167 -20.57 1.21 -2.68
CA PHE A 167 -21.74 0.51 -2.12
C PHE A 167 -22.24 1.12 -0.81
N GLY A 168 -21.67 2.24 -0.35
CA GLY A 168 -22.11 2.91 0.88
C GLY A 168 -21.87 2.12 2.16
N GLY A 169 -21.14 1.00 2.11
CA GLY A 169 -21.04 0.07 3.22
C GLY A 169 -22.21 -0.92 3.33
N ASP A 170 -22.94 -1.18 2.24
CA ASP A 170 -24.03 -2.16 2.21
C ASP A 170 -23.50 -3.60 2.37
N THR A 171 -23.92 -4.29 3.44
CA THR A 171 -23.55 -5.68 3.70
C THR A 171 -24.18 -6.66 2.71
N GLY A 172 -25.25 -6.25 2.01
CA GLY A 172 -25.89 -6.99 0.92
C GLY A 172 -25.02 -7.08 -0.35
N VAL A 173 -23.82 -6.51 -0.34
CA VAL A 173 -22.86 -6.66 -1.45
C VAL A 173 -22.34 -8.10 -1.57
N VAL A 174 -22.26 -8.87 -0.49
CA VAL A 174 -21.76 -10.24 -0.51
C VAL A 174 -22.75 -11.14 -1.28
N GLY A 175 -22.24 -11.92 -2.23
CA GLY A 175 -23.05 -12.74 -3.14
C GLY A 175 -23.59 -11.98 -4.36
N ARG A 176 -23.39 -10.67 -4.44
CA ARG A 176 -23.82 -9.86 -5.60
C ARG A 176 -22.87 -10.06 -6.77
N ASP A 177 -23.45 -10.13 -7.97
CA ASP A 177 -22.69 -10.10 -9.22
C ASP A 177 -22.25 -8.67 -9.56
N ILE A 178 -21.00 -8.52 -9.98
CA ILE A 178 -20.42 -7.34 -10.59
C ILE A 178 -19.76 -7.73 -11.92
N LEU A 179 -19.48 -6.74 -12.76
CA LEU A 179 -18.77 -6.92 -14.01
C LEU A 179 -17.43 -6.21 -13.94
N LEU A 180 -16.36 -6.94 -14.23
CA LEU A 180 -14.99 -6.43 -14.37
C LEU A 180 -14.53 -6.72 -15.80
N ASN A 181 -14.27 -5.67 -16.59
CA ASN A 181 -14.01 -5.77 -18.04
C ASN A 181 -15.07 -6.60 -18.80
N GLY A 182 -16.34 -6.55 -18.35
CA GLY A 182 -17.45 -7.31 -18.92
C GLY A 182 -17.53 -8.77 -18.46
N ALA A 183 -16.50 -9.30 -17.77
CA ALA A 183 -16.55 -10.61 -17.14
C ALA A 183 -17.30 -10.53 -15.81
N ARG A 184 -18.14 -11.53 -15.53
CA ARG A 184 -18.95 -11.57 -14.30
C ARG A 184 -18.13 -12.11 -13.13
N PHE A 185 -18.17 -11.40 -12.01
CA PHE A 185 -17.62 -11.82 -10.73
C PHE A 185 -18.66 -11.66 -9.63
N GLN A 186 -18.83 -12.67 -8.78
CA GLN A 186 -19.59 -12.60 -7.54
C GLN A 186 -18.69 -12.12 -6.40
N VAL A 187 -19.18 -11.17 -5.62
CA VAL A 187 -18.45 -10.65 -4.45
C VAL A 187 -18.45 -11.71 -3.34
N ALA A 188 -17.28 -12.23 -2.99
CA ALA A 188 -17.10 -13.19 -1.90
C ALA A 188 -17.04 -12.51 -0.53
N GLY A 189 -16.52 -11.29 -0.47
CA GLY A 189 -16.35 -10.55 0.77
C GLY A 189 -15.64 -9.22 0.59
N VAL A 190 -15.35 -8.59 1.73
CA VAL A 190 -14.66 -7.29 1.80
C VAL A 190 -13.45 -7.45 2.72
N SER A 191 -12.29 -6.94 2.31
CA SER A 191 -11.08 -6.93 3.15
C SER A 191 -11.27 -6.08 4.42
N ARG A 192 -10.46 -6.30 5.46
CA ARG A 192 -10.47 -5.44 6.66
C ARG A 192 -10.24 -3.97 6.32
N GLU A 193 -10.74 -3.10 7.19
CA GLU A 193 -10.39 -1.69 7.17
C GLU A 193 -8.86 -1.49 7.29
N GLY A 194 -8.34 -0.52 6.52
CA GLY A 194 -6.92 -0.17 6.49
C GLY A 194 -6.01 -1.14 5.71
N PHE A 195 -6.53 -2.24 5.16
CA PHE A 195 -5.75 -3.10 4.27
C PHE A 195 -5.75 -2.55 2.85
N ALA A 196 -4.57 -2.17 2.35
CA ALA A 196 -4.36 -1.57 1.03
C ALA A 196 -3.65 -2.50 0.03
N GLY A 197 -3.41 -3.76 0.38
CA GLY A 197 -2.62 -4.69 -0.44
C GLY A 197 -1.17 -4.84 0.03
N ALA A 198 -0.37 -5.53 -0.78
CA ALA A 198 1.01 -5.92 -0.46
C ALA A 198 2.07 -4.93 -0.96
N ILE A 199 1.65 -3.87 -1.66
CA ILE A 199 2.53 -2.83 -2.19
C ILE A 199 2.16 -1.51 -1.53
N VAL A 200 3.13 -0.86 -0.89
CA VAL A 200 2.91 0.47 -0.30
C VAL A 200 2.67 1.50 -1.39
N GLY A 201 1.70 2.39 -1.16
CA GLY A 201 1.32 3.42 -2.13
C GLY A 201 0.34 2.94 -3.20
N ASN A 202 0.13 1.63 -3.35
CA ASN A 202 -0.98 1.10 -4.12
C ASN A 202 -2.16 0.76 -3.19
N SER A 203 -3.38 0.91 -3.71
CA SER A 203 -4.62 0.58 -3.03
C SER A 203 -5.64 0.03 -4.04
N PRO A 204 -5.55 -1.28 -4.35
CA PRO A 204 -6.51 -1.91 -5.25
C PRO A 204 -7.94 -1.76 -4.74
N ASP A 205 -8.87 -1.53 -5.65
CA ASP A 205 -10.30 -1.48 -5.33
C ASP A 205 -10.89 -2.89 -5.26
N VAL A 206 -10.39 -3.78 -6.12
CA VAL A 206 -10.86 -5.17 -6.25
C VAL A 206 -9.69 -6.13 -6.34
N PHE A 207 -9.85 -7.29 -5.70
CA PHE A 207 -8.94 -8.42 -5.78
C PHE A 207 -9.61 -9.57 -6.52
N VAL A 208 -8.88 -10.23 -7.41
CA VAL A 208 -9.32 -11.44 -8.12
C VAL A 208 -8.23 -12.52 -8.02
N PRO A 209 -8.60 -13.81 -8.04
CA PRO A 209 -7.61 -14.88 -8.01
C PRO A 209 -6.79 -14.93 -9.31
N ILE A 210 -5.49 -15.19 -9.19
CA ILE A 210 -4.66 -15.61 -10.35
C ILE A 210 -5.11 -17.01 -10.77
N ILE A 211 -5.51 -17.16 -12.03
CA ILE A 211 -5.87 -18.44 -12.68
C ILE A 211 -4.67 -19.04 -13.41
#